data_AF-A0A973XIL0-F1
#
_entry.id   AF-A0A973XIL0-F1
#
_cell.length_a   1.000
_cell.length_b   1.000
_cell.length_c   1.000
_cell.angle_alpha   90.00
_cell.angle_beta   90.00
_cell.angle_gamma   90.00
#
_symmetry.space_group_name_H-M   'P 1'
#
loop_
_entity.id
_entity.type
_entity.pdbx_description
1 polymer ?
#
loop_
_entity_poly.entity_id
_entity_poly.type
_entity_poly.pdbx_seq_one_letter_code
_entity_poly.pdbx_strand_id
1 'polypeptide(L)'
;MRAPSRCAAALLRRESRRPTMRPRNETPANNKPMYTATSKRLTNEGARKILETAMAKAREAGIQVAVAIVDGGGNLLLLERMDTARFHLVHSSTTKAKCCASNKRPTTSKGAVAQPLDTAHALGLALAAGPENWTAMEGGCPIIFDGECVGGVGVSGGSWDMDGRIAEEAVKSIGASVSIDGK
;
A
#
# COMPACT_ATOMS: atom_id res chain seq x y z
N MET A 1 -38.95 -88.93 -13.33
CA MET A 1 -37.49 -88.80 -13.52
C MET A 1 -37.21 -87.67 -14.50
N ARG A 2 -36.38 -86.69 -14.08
CA ARG A 2 -35.75 -85.55 -14.80
C ARG A 2 -36.61 -84.54 -15.60
N ALA A 3 -36.45 -83.28 -15.17
CA ALA A 3 -36.68 -81.98 -15.84
C ALA A 3 -35.89 -81.84 -17.18
N PRO A 4 -35.95 -80.74 -17.97
CA PRO A 4 -36.45 -79.37 -17.67
C PRO A 4 -37.19 -78.66 -18.84
N SER A 5 -37.34 -77.33 -18.68
CA SER A 5 -37.53 -76.31 -19.73
C SER A 5 -38.96 -76.02 -20.20
N ARG A 6 -39.43 -74.80 -19.89
CA ARG A 6 -40.10 -73.95 -20.89
C ARG A 6 -40.25 -72.50 -20.42
N CYS A 7 -39.64 -71.62 -21.19
CA CYS A 7 -40.23 -70.42 -21.78
C CYS A 7 -41.09 -69.50 -20.90
N ALA A 8 -40.60 -68.28 -20.67
CA ALA A 8 -41.45 -67.10 -20.60
C ALA A 8 -40.79 -65.95 -21.37
N ALA A 9 -41.34 -65.67 -22.55
CA ALA A 9 -41.10 -64.46 -23.32
C ALA A 9 -42.02 -63.34 -22.80
N ALA A 10 -41.51 -62.11 -22.71
CA ALA A 10 -42.26 -60.89 -23.06
C ALA A 10 -41.34 -59.67 -22.93
N LEU A 11 -41.10 -59.03 -24.07
CA LEU A 11 -40.55 -57.69 -24.19
C LEU A 11 -41.40 -56.67 -23.43
N LEU A 12 -40.77 -55.62 -22.87
CA LEU A 12 -41.27 -54.23 -22.92
C LEU A 12 -40.18 -53.24 -22.45
N ARG A 13 -39.68 -52.49 -23.44
CA ARG A 13 -39.09 -51.13 -23.47
C ARG A 13 -38.74 -50.48 -22.12
N ARG A 14 -37.48 -50.05 -21.96
CA ARG A 14 -37.15 -48.77 -21.28
C ARG A 14 -36.00 -48.05 -22.00
N GLU A 15 -36.29 -46.80 -22.37
CA GLU A 15 -35.45 -45.91 -23.16
C GLU A 15 -34.07 -45.60 -22.54
N SER A 16 -33.13 -45.35 -23.45
CA SER A 16 -31.83 -44.73 -23.23
C SER A 16 -31.96 -43.34 -22.58
N ARG A 17 -31.78 -43.28 -21.27
CA ARG A 17 -31.60 -41.99 -20.57
C ARG A 17 -30.18 -41.48 -20.80
N ARG A 18 -30.00 -40.62 -21.80
CA ARG A 18 -28.84 -39.71 -21.84
C ARG A 18 -28.98 -38.74 -20.67
N PRO A 19 -27.94 -38.48 -19.86
CA PRO A 19 -28.01 -37.46 -18.84
C PRO A 19 -28.11 -36.08 -19.52
N THR A 20 -29.19 -35.36 -19.23
CA THR A 20 -29.37 -33.98 -19.70
C THR A 20 -28.40 -33.07 -18.94
N MET A 21 -27.46 -32.49 -19.67
CA MET A 21 -26.57 -31.45 -19.19
C MET A 21 -27.44 -30.25 -18.78
N ARG A 22 -27.42 -29.85 -17.50
CA ARG A 22 -28.06 -28.60 -17.07
C ARG A 22 -27.28 -27.44 -17.72
N PRO A 23 -27.92 -26.43 -18.31
CA PRO A 23 -27.21 -25.24 -18.73
C PRO A 23 -26.65 -24.57 -17.48
N ARG A 24 -25.33 -24.41 -17.45
CA ARG A 24 -24.65 -23.60 -16.45
C ARG A 24 -25.11 -22.17 -16.73
N ASN A 25 -25.74 -21.50 -15.76
CA ASN A 25 -25.97 -20.06 -15.82
C ASN A 25 -24.59 -19.38 -15.83
N GLU A 26 -24.02 -19.23 -17.01
CA GLU A 26 -22.86 -18.38 -17.24
C GLU A 26 -23.40 -16.97 -17.37
N THR A 27 -23.27 -16.20 -16.29
CA THR A 27 -23.33 -14.74 -16.36
C THR A 27 -22.35 -14.31 -17.45
N PRO A 28 -22.73 -13.47 -18.43
CA PRO A 28 -21.78 -13.02 -19.42
C PRO A 28 -20.68 -12.23 -18.72
N ALA A 29 -19.50 -12.84 -18.60
CA ALA A 29 -18.29 -12.17 -18.21
C ALA A 29 -18.08 -11.03 -19.21
N ASN A 30 -18.35 -9.81 -18.78
CA ASN A 30 -18.02 -8.60 -19.52
C ASN A 30 -16.50 -8.45 -19.51
N ASN A 31 -15.83 -9.30 -20.29
CA ASN A 31 -14.38 -9.41 -20.41
C ASN A 31 -13.89 -8.35 -21.40
N LYS A 32 -14.21 -7.07 -21.13
CA LYS A 32 -13.45 -5.98 -21.73
C LYS A 32 -12.10 -5.91 -21.00
N PRO A 33 -10.97 -5.93 -21.72
CA PRO A 33 -9.69 -5.65 -21.08
C PRO A 33 -9.77 -4.30 -20.35
N MET A 34 -9.53 -4.31 -19.05
CA MET A 34 -9.42 -3.08 -18.26
C MET A 34 -8.09 -2.40 -18.60
N TYR A 35 -8.15 -1.42 -19.50
CA TYR A 35 -7.01 -0.53 -19.79
C TYR A 35 -6.91 0.66 -18.83
N THR A 36 -7.93 0.89 -17.99
CA THR A 36 -8.01 2.00 -17.04
C THR A 36 -8.60 1.53 -15.71
N ALA A 37 -8.27 2.25 -14.63
CA ALA A 37 -8.81 2.04 -13.30
C ALA A 37 -9.15 3.40 -12.65
N THR A 38 -10.10 3.38 -11.70
CA THR A 38 -10.35 4.53 -10.83
C THR A 38 -9.44 4.44 -9.61
N SER A 39 -8.86 5.56 -9.19
CA SER A 39 -8.00 5.64 -8.00
C SER A 39 -8.39 6.82 -7.10
N LYS A 40 -8.12 6.69 -5.80
CA LYS A 40 -8.20 7.80 -4.85
C LYS A 40 -6.92 8.62 -4.94
N ARG A 41 -7.05 9.92 -4.64
CA ARG A 41 -5.91 10.84 -4.58
C ARG A 41 -6.00 11.71 -3.34
N LEU A 42 -4.85 12.00 -2.74
CA LEU A 42 -4.75 12.97 -1.67
C LEU A 42 -5.06 14.37 -2.22
N THR A 43 -5.94 15.11 -1.55
CA THR A 43 -6.24 16.51 -1.90
C THR A 43 -5.20 17.44 -1.29
N ASN A 44 -5.07 18.66 -1.84
CA ASN A 44 -4.19 19.68 -1.24
C ASN A 44 -4.62 20.03 0.19
N GLU A 45 -5.92 20.05 0.47
CA GLU A 45 -6.46 20.30 1.81
C GLU A 45 -6.06 19.20 2.81
N GLY A 46 -6.18 17.93 2.42
CA GLY A 46 -5.72 16.80 3.24
C GLY A 46 -4.22 16.87 3.50
N ALA A 47 -3.42 17.17 2.46
CA ALA A 47 -1.99 17.36 2.61
C ALA A 47 -1.65 18.53 3.57
N ARG A 48 -2.38 19.65 3.48
CA ARG A 48 -2.17 20.80 4.37
C ARG A 48 -2.49 20.47 5.83
N LYS A 49 -3.58 19.74 6.08
CA LYS A 49 -3.95 19.30 7.43
C LYS A 49 -2.90 18.38 8.07
N ILE A 50 -2.35 17.45 7.27
CA ILE A 50 -1.22 16.61 7.69
C ILE A 50 -0.02 17.49 8.05
N LEU A 51 0.36 18.41 7.15
CA LEU A 51 1.52 19.28 7.33
C LEU A 51 1.40 20.10 8.63
N GLU A 52 0.27 20.77 8.82
CA GLU A 52 0.00 21.58 10.01
C GLU A 52 0.12 20.76 11.30
N THR A 53 -0.40 19.52 11.29
CA THR A 53 -0.31 18.62 12.44
C THR A 53 1.14 18.21 12.71
N ALA A 54 1.90 17.82 11.68
CA ALA A 54 3.31 17.44 11.83
C ALA A 54 4.14 18.62 12.39
N MET A 55 3.92 19.82 11.87
CA MET A 55 4.61 21.03 12.32
C MET A 55 4.23 21.42 13.76
N ALA A 56 2.97 21.23 14.16
CA ALA A 56 2.55 21.44 15.54
C ALA A 56 3.24 20.45 16.49
N LYS A 57 3.30 19.18 16.13
CA LYS A 57 3.96 18.13 16.93
C LYS A 57 5.48 18.35 17.05
N ALA A 58 6.12 18.81 16.00
CA ALA A 58 7.54 19.19 16.06
C ALA A 58 7.78 20.36 17.03
N ARG A 59 6.89 21.38 17.02
CA ARG A 59 6.93 22.50 17.98
C ARG A 59 6.71 22.03 19.42
N GLU A 60 5.72 21.16 19.65
CA GLU A 60 5.46 20.57 20.98
C GLU A 60 6.67 19.78 21.51
N ALA A 61 7.36 19.06 20.63
CA ALA A 61 8.56 18.30 20.96
C ALA A 61 9.84 19.16 21.06
N GLY A 62 9.78 20.45 20.72
CA GLY A 62 10.93 21.35 20.74
C GLY A 62 12.01 21.01 19.72
N ILE A 63 11.64 20.41 18.58
CA ILE A 63 12.58 20.02 17.51
C ILE A 63 12.32 20.80 16.22
N GLN A 64 13.38 20.94 15.41
CA GLN A 64 13.34 21.64 14.14
C GLN A 64 13.37 20.63 12.99
N VAL A 65 12.29 20.56 12.22
CA VAL A 65 12.09 19.53 11.19
C VAL A 65 11.91 20.12 9.79
N ALA A 66 12.08 19.26 8.79
CA ALA A 66 11.46 19.41 7.49
C ALA A 66 10.41 18.30 7.29
N VAL A 67 9.26 18.67 6.73
CA VAL A 67 8.15 17.77 6.42
C VAL A 67 7.89 17.83 4.92
N ALA A 68 7.81 16.67 4.27
CA ALA A 68 7.46 16.55 2.86
C ALA A 68 6.25 15.62 2.71
N ILE A 69 5.35 15.96 1.80
CA ILE A 69 4.15 15.17 1.48
C ILE A 69 4.10 14.94 -0.01
N VAL A 70 3.93 13.68 -0.42
CA VAL A 70 3.83 13.28 -1.83
C VAL A 70 2.49 12.61 -2.12
N ASP A 71 2.07 12.64 -3.38
CA ASP A 71 0.93 11.84 -3.87
C ASP A 71 1.30 10.35 -4.04
N GLY A 72 0.32 9.53 -4.44
CA GLY A 72 0.53 8.09 -4.67
C GLY A 72 1.51 7.76 -5.81
N GLY A 73 1.83 8.73 -6.68
CA GLY A 73 2.87 8.64 -7.71
C GLY A 73 4.25 9.10 -7.24
N GLY A 74 4.38 9.60 -6.01
CA GLY A 74 5.63 10.14 -5.47
C GLY A 74 5.91 11.59 -5.86
N ASN A 75 4.94 12.32 -6.43
CA ASN A 75 5.07 13.73 -6.75
C ASN A 75 4.90 14.59 -5.51
N LEU A 76 5.78 15.57 -5.32
CA LEU A 76 5.73 16.47 -4.17
C LEU A 76 4.48 17.36 -4.23
N LEU A 77 3.67 17.31 -3.17
CA LEU A 77 2.49 18.16 -2.99
C LEU A 77 2.79 19.37 -2.12
N LEU A 78 3.46 19.14 -0.98
CA LEU A 78 3.83 20.17 -0.02
C LEU A 78 5.19 19.85 0.61
N LEU A 79 5.94 20.90 0.93
CA LEU A 79 7.17 20.82 1.70
C LEU A 79 7.30 22.05 2.57
N GLU A 80 7.59 21.85 3.86
CA GLU A 80 7.91 22.92 4.79
C GLU A 80 9.16 22.56 5.60
N ARG A 81 10.06 23.53 5.76
CA ARG A 81 11.26 23.40 6.60
C ARG A 81 11.25 24.53 7.61
N MET A 82 11.37 24.19 8.88
CA MET A 82 11.49 25.19 9.96
C MET A 82 12.80 25.97 9.81
N ASP A 83 12.80 27.26 10.16
CA ASP A 83 13.88 28.20 9.87
C ASP A 83 15.29 27.68 10.21
N THR A 84 15.44 27.15 11.42
CA THR A 84 16.71 26.65 11.97
C THR A 84 16.95 25.16 11.72
N ALA A 85 16.07 24.48 10.99
CA ALA A 85 16.24 23.08 10.63
C ALA A 85 17.35 22.94 9.57
N ARG A 86 18.17 21.87 9.70
CA ARG A 86 19.31 21.58 8.81
C ARG A 86 18.86 21.48 7.35
N PHE A 87 19.64 22.01 6.40
CA PHE A 87 19.20 22.11 4.98
C PHE A 87 18.98 20.74 4.31
N HIS A 88 19.77 19.72 4.66
CA HIS A 88 19.65 18.38 4.07
C HIS A 88 18.36 17.65 4.44
N LEU A 89 17.61 18.17 5.43
CA LEU A 89 16.34 17.59 5.85
C LEU A 89 15.29 17.68 4.74
N VAL A 90 15.38 18.67 3.84
CA VAL A 90 14.51 18.79 2.65
C VAL A 90 14.61 17.54 1.77
N HIS A 91 15.84 17.14 1.44
CA HIS A 91 16.09 15.96 0.63
C HIS A 91 15.69 14.70 1.40
N SER A 92 16.13 14.59 2.66
CA SER A 92 15.85 13.43 3.52
C SER A 92 14.34 13.19 3.71
N SER A 93 13.55 14.22 4.04
CA SER A 93 12.10 14.09 4.22
C SER A 93 11.41 13.73 2.90
N THR A 94 11.83 14.32 1.78
CA THR A 94 11.27 14.01 0.45
C THR A 94 11.53 12.55 0.06
N THR A 95 12.76 12.05 0.25
CA THR A 95 13.10 10.64 -0.04
C THR A 95 12.33 9.68 0.86
N LYS A 96 12.16 10.00 2.15
CA LYS A 96 11.34 9.20 3.08
C LYS A 96 9.86 9.14 2.63
N ALA A 97 9.29 10.29 2.24
CA ALA A 97 7.91 10.39 1.75
C ALA A 97 7.69 9.54 0.48
N LYS A 98 8.59 9.64 -0.49
CA LYS A 98 8.56 8.83 -1.72
C LYS A 98 8.73 7.33 -1.43
N CYS A 99 9.68 6.97 -0.57
CA CYS A 99 9.98 5.59 -0.22
C CYS A 99 8.76 4.90 0.41
N CYS A 100 8.11 5.54 1.39
CA CYS A 100 6.93 4.96 2.03
C CYS A 100 5.70 4.89 1.12
N ALA A 101 5.47 5.91 0.28
CA ALA A 101 4.39 5.90 -0.71
C ALA A 101 4.56 4.75 -1.72
N SER A 102 5.77 4.57 -2.23
CA SER A 102 6.12 3.51 -3.18
C SER A 102 5.98 2.11 -2.58
N ASN A 103 6.53 1.90 -1.38
CA ASN A 103 6.50 0.61 -0.69
C ASN A 103 5.15 0.32 -0.01
N LYS A 104 4.28 1.32 0.09
CA LYS A 104 2.99 1.30 0.82
C LYS A 104 3.17 0.86 2.28
N ARG A 105 4.31 1.24 2.87
CA ARG A 105 4.75 0.85 4.22
C ARG A 105 5.63 1.94 4.80
N PRO A 106 5.72 2.06 6.15
CA PRO A 106 6.67 2.95 6.78
C PRO A 106 8.10 2.66 6.31
N THR A 107 8.92 3.70 6.20
CA THR A 107 10.36 3.52 6.01
C THR A 107 10.96 2.91 7.26
N THR A 108 11.81 1.90 7.10
CA THR A 108 12.47 1.22 8.23
C THR A 108 13.89 0.82 7.86
N SER A 109 14.70 0.50 8.86
CA SER A 109 15.98 -0.20 8.70
C SER A 109 15.88 -1.60 8.09
N LYS A 110 14.67 -2.14 7.90
CA LYS A 110 14.40 -3.38 7.16
C LYS A 110 13.90 -3.07 5.75
N GLY A 111 13.99 -4.05 4.86
CA GLY A 111 13.48 -3.88 3.51
C GLY A 111 11.94 -3.90 3.45
N ALA A 112 11.40 -3.63 2.26
CA ALA A 112 9.96 -3.42 2.03
C ALA A 112 9.07 -4.64 2.36
N VAL A 113 9.66 -5.82 2.58
CA VAL A 113 8.95 -7.04 3.03
C VAL A 113 9.49 -7.54 4.39
N ALA A 114 10.01 -6.63 5.20
CA ALA A 114 10.57 -6.87 6.53
C ALA A 114 11.80 -7.80 6.57
N GLN A 115 12.47 -8.01 5.43
CA GLN A 115 13.73 -8.74 5.38
C GLN A 115 14.85 -7.93 6.04
N PRO A 116 15.83 -8.59 6.69
CA PRO A 116 17.02 -7.91 7.19
C PRO A 116 17.76 -7.22 6.05
N LEU A 117 18.27 -6.02 6.30
CA LEU A 117 19.19 -5.32 5.40
C LEU A 117 20.47 -5.02 6.17
N ASP A 118 21.60 -5.48 5.64
CA ASP A 118 22.89 -4.90 6.04
C ASP A 118 23.12 -3.57 5.32
N THR A 119 24.19 -2.88 5.69
CA THR A 119 24.54 -1.57 5.11
C THR A 119 24.74 -1.64 3.60
N ALA A 120 25.34 -2.70 3.07
CA ALA A 120 25.61 -2.84 1.63
C ALA A 120 24.31 -3.02 0.85
N HIS A 121 23.39 -3.85 1.34
CA HIS A 121 22.08 -4.04 0.74
C HIS A 121 21.21 -2.79 0.83
N ALA A 122 21.24 -2.07 1.96
CA ALA A 122 20.49 -0.81 2.10
C ALA A 122 20.98 0.26 1.10
N LEU A 123 22.31 0.41 0.95
CA LEU A 123 22.88 1.32 -0.04
C LEU A 123 22.61 0.86 -1.48
N GLY A 124 22.72 -0.45 -1.74
CA GLY A 124 22.41 -1.04 -3.04
C GLY A 124 20.96 -0.81 -3.47
N LEU A 125 20.01 -0.96 -2.56
CA LEU A 125 18.59 -0.66 -2.81
C LEU A 125 18.36 0.82 -3.11
N ALA A 126 18.97 1.73 -2.33
CA ALA A 126 18.89 3.16 -2.59
C ALA A 126 19.42 3.53 -3.98
N LEU A 127 20.55 2.94 -4.39
CA LEU A 127 21.11 3.15 -5.73
C LEU A 127 20.23 2.57 -6.83
N ALA A 128 19.70 1.36 -6.65
CA ALA A 128 18.88 0.68 -7.65
C ALA A 128 17.50 1.32 -7.85
N ALA A 129 16.88 1.82 -6.79
CA ALA A 129 15.57 2.49 -6.84
C ALA A 129 15.66 3.99 -7.20
N GLY A 130 16.89 4.51 -7.29
CA GLY A 130 17.17 5.94 -7.38
C GLY A 130 17.36 6.54 -5.97
N PRO A 131 18.51 7.19 -5.69
CA PRO A 131 18.87 7.62 -4.34
C PRO A 131 17.93 8.69 -3.76
N GLU A 132 17.14 9.34 -4.61
CA GLU A 132 16.11 10.31 -4.20
C GLU A 132 14.77 9.67 -3.85
N ASN A 133 14.56 8.39 -4.15
CA ASN A 133 13.26 7.71 -4.06
C ASN A 133 13.19 6.65 -2.96
N TRP A 134 14.34 6.14 -2.49
CA TRP A 134 14.37 5.05 -1.53
C TRP A 134 15.40 5.27 -0.43
N THR A 135 15.03 4.94 0.81
CA THR A 135 15.92 5.00 1.98
C THR A 135 15.48 4.00 3.04
N ALA A 136 16.46 3.48 3.79
CA ALA A 136 16.27 2.67 4.99
C ALA A 136 16.14 3.51 6.28
N MET A 137 16.19 4.85 6.18
CA MET A 137 16.06 5.74 7.32
C MET A 137 14.59 5.91 7.71
N GLU A 138 14.24 5.67 8.97
CA GLU A 138 12.89 5.87 9.52
C GLU A 138 12.43 7.34 9.46
N GLY A 139 11.11 7.55 9.51
CA GLY A 139 10.48 8.87 9.47
C GLY A 139 9.54 9.10 8.28
N GLY A 140 9.43 8.13 7.37
CA GLY A 140 8.42 8.07 6.32
C GLY A 140 7.22 7.22 6.74
N CYS A 141 6.02 7.72 6.50
CA CYS A 141 4.74 7.08 6.82
C CYS A 141 3.78 7.14 5.60
N PRO A 142 3.24 6.00 5.13
CA PRO A 142 2.30 5.98 4.02
C PRO A 142 0.93 6.55 4.44
N ILE A 143 0.22 7.16 3.50
CA ILE A 143 -1.14 7.66 3.70
C ILE A 143 -2.11 6.69 3.06
N ILE A 144 -2.83 5.91 3.87
CA ILE A 144 -3.73 4.88 3.39
C ILE A 144 -5.18 5.25 3.71
N PHE A 145 -6.02 5.27 2.69
CA PHE A 145 -7.47 5.48 2.82
C PHE A 145 -8.22 4.32 2.19
N ASP A 146 -9.08 3.67 2.97
CA ASP A 146 -9.90 2.52 2.56
C ASP A 146 -9.07 1.46 1.81
N GLY A 147 -7.88 1.14 2.33
CA GLY A 147 -6.97 0.14 1.76
C GLY A 147 -6.15 0.60 0.54
N GLU A 148 -6.30 1.85 0.09
CA GLU A 148 -5.51 2.42 -1.01
C GLU A 148 -4.45 3.40 -0.48
N CYS A 149 -3.19 3.21 -0.89
CA CYS A 149 -2.13 4.17 -0.60
C CYS A 149 -2.28 5.38 -1.54
N VAL A 150 -2.63 6.53 -0.99
CA VAL A 150 -2.86 7.78 -1.74
C VAL A 150 -1.69 8.76 -1.69
N GLY A 151 -0.63 8.41 -0.96
CA GLY A 151 0.57 9.23 -0.81
C GLY A 151 1.47 8.81 0.35
N GLY A 152 2.39 9.70 0.72
CA GLY A 152 3.32 9.48 1.82
C GLY A 152 3.74 10.78 2.48
N VAL A 153 4.04 10.70 3.78
CA VAL A 153 4.58 11.79 4.60
C VAL A 153 5.99 11.41 5.00
N GLY A 154 6.93 12.33 4.88
CA GLY A 154 8.28 12.19 5.38
C GLY A 154 8.62 13.30 6.34
N VAL A 155 9.14 12.94 7.51
CA VAL A 155 9.62 13.87 8.54
C VAL A 155 11.12 13.65 8.73
N SER A 156 11.87 14.73 8.85
CA SER A 156 13.29 14.68 9.13
C SER A 156 13.71 15.82 10.06
N GLY A 157 14.31 15.50 11.20
CA GLY A 157 14.91 16.50 12.07
C GLY A 157 15.24 16.01 13.47
N GLY A 158 14.44 15.11 14.02
CA GLY A 158 14.61 14.49 15.33
C GLY A 158 15.37 13.16 15.29
N SER A 159 15.10 12.28 16.26
CA SER A 159 15.50 10.88 16.19
C SER A 159 14.59 10.11 15.23
N TRP A 160 15.06 8.96 14.75
CA TRP A 160 14.31 8.08 13.84
C TRP A 160 12.92 7.70 14.34
N ASP A 161 12.81 7.32 15.61
CA ASP A 161 11.54 7.00 16.26
C ASP A 161 10.63 8.24 16.41
N MET A 162 11.22 9.40 16.74
CA MET A 162 10.46 10.65 16.88
C MET A 162 9.91 11.15 15.55
N ASP A 163 10.73 11.15 14.49
CA ASP A 163 10.30 11.49 13.13
C ASP A 163 9.15 10.57 12.68
N GLY A 164 9.27 9.27 12.96
CA GLY A 164 8.24 8.27 12.66
C GLY A 164 6.91 8.53 13.38
N ARG A 165 6.95 8.81 14.68
CA ARG A 165 5.76 9.13 15.48
C ARG A 165 5.05 10.39 15.00
N ILE A 166 5.81 11.45 14.69
CA ILE A 166 5.23 12.69 14.15
C ILE A 166 4.55 12.42 12.81
N ALA A 167 5.18 11.66 11.92
CA ALA A 167 4.60 11.29 10.63
C ALA A 167 3.32 10.48 10.80
N GLU A 168 3.31 9.48 11.67
CA GLU A 168 2.15 8.63 11.95
C GLU A 168 0.98 9.42 12.55
N GLU A 169 1.22 10.27 13.54
CA GLU A 169 0.18 11.12 14.14
C GLU A 169 -0.38 12.11 13.11
N ALA A 170 0.48 12.66 12.24
CA ALA A 170 0.05 13.55 11.17
C ALA A 170 -0.84 12.85 10.14
N VAL A 171 -0.52 11.62 9.72
CA VAL A 171 -1.37 10.81 8.83
C VAL A 171 -2.73 10.52 9.48
N LYS A 172 -2.74 10.10 10.75
CA LYS A 172 -3.96 9.80 11.50
C LYS A 172 -4.89 11.02 11.65
N SER A 173 -4.36 12.24 11.60
CA SER A 173 -5.13 13.49 11.77
C SER A 173 -6.24 13.70 10.74
N ILE A 174 -6.16 13.04 9.58
CA ILE A 174 -7.17 13.11 8.52
C ILE A 174 -8.04 11.84 8.43
N GLY A 175 -7.91 10.93 9.40
CA GLY A 175 -8.64 9.65 9.41
C GLY A 175 -8.05 8.57 8.50
N ALA A 176 -6.81 8.75 8.03
CA ALA A 176 -6.07 7.74 7.27
C ALA A 176 -5.43 6.69 8.19
N SER A 177 -5.21 5.49 7.66
CA SER A 177 -4.38 4.45 8.28
C SER A 177 -2.92 4.52 7.78
N VAL A 178 -2.04 3.80 8.47
CA VAL A 178 -0.59 3.70 8.16
C VAL A 178 -0.17 2.30 7.71
N SER A 179 -1.11 1.37 7.66
CA SER A 179 -0.96 0.00 7.13
C SER A 179 -2.22 -0.38 6.36
N ILE A 180 -2.05 -1.25 5.37
CA ILE A 180 -3.13 -1.89 4.64
C ILE A 180 -3.42 -3.19 5.39
N ASP A 181 -4.64 -3.36 5.90
CA ASP A 181 -5.03 -4.52 6.70
C ASP A 181 -4.53 -5.84 6.07
N GLY A 182 -3.76 -6.61 6.85
CA GLY A 182 -3.18 -7.90 6.43
C GLY A 182 -1.77 -7.85 5.83
N LYS A 183 -1.04 -6.72 5.85
CA LYS A 183 0.33 -6.60 5.31
C LYS A 183 1.26 -5.59 5.98
#